data_AF-A0A060VUF4-F1
#
_entry.id   AF-A0A060VUF4-F1
#
_cell.length_a   1.000
_cell.length_b   1.000
_cell.length_c   1.000
_cell.angle_alpha   90.00
_cell.angle_beta   90.00
_cell.angle_gamma   90.00
#
_symmetry.space_group_name_H-M   'P 1'
#
loop_
_entity.id
_entity.type
_entity.pdbx_description
1 polymer ?
#
loop_
_entity_poly.entity_id
_entity_poly.type
_entity_poly.pdbx_seq_one_letter_code
_entity_poly.pdbx_strand_id
1 'polypeptide(L)'
;MPLVNRGDAVKVCRIGSAMMNSQDDRGVLVGNWSDDYSLGTAPTFWIGSDQILLQYVTKGPVSFAQCWVYAGTFNTCECLIKFPFHFQCPPHNIGHVSSKLPVNSDVYKYKLNSQTGKTELLSVDTTYVGMKILTKSIGETNEPMDITETYKYPEGSSKDEETMRNAERTYKTHLQYDDEQGVAMTLEIPQERVKIGQNFQMAVVFRNLSEDTRTIHGFLVGSTIYYTNIQRAQFKQLTFDVTLKPMESESQYHHLHVDS
;
A
#
# COMPACT_ATOMS: atom_id res chain seq x y z
N MET A 1 5.38 18.67 26.72
CA MET A 1 4.31 19.65 26.40
C MET A 1 3.88 20.42 27.66
N PRO A 2 3.86 21.77 27.62
CA PRO A 2 3.33 22.62 28.69
C PRO A 2 1.88 22.29 29.06
N LEU A 3 1.51 22.40 30.33
CA LEU A 3 0.16 22.07 30.83
C LEU A 3 -0.95 22.82 30.10
N VAL A 4 -0.72 24.10 29.79
CA VAL A 4 -1.67 24.98 29.08
C VAL A 4 -2.07 24.50 27.69
N ASN A 5 -1.24 23.66 27.05
CA ASN A 5 -1.48 23.14 25.71
C ASN A 5 -2.12 21.75 25.71
N ARG A 6 -2.34 21.12 26.89
CA ARG A 6 -2.86 19.75 26.97
C ARG A 6 -4.37 19.63 26.74
N GLY A 7 -5.10 20.75 26.74
CA GLY A 7 -6.50 20.81 26.31
C GLY A 7 -6.68 21.00 24.80
N ASP A 8 -5.60 21.22 24.06
CA ASP A 8 -5.62 21.46 22.61
C ASP A 8 -5.40 20.14 21.87
N ALA A 9 -6.48 19.59 21.31
CA ALA A 9 -6.47 18.31 20.61
C ALA A 9 -5.41 18.24 19.51
N VAL A 10 -5.28 19.31 18.71
CA VAL A 10 -4.34 19.35 17.58
C VAL A 10 -2.91 19.23 18.08
N LYS A 11 -2.57 19.98 19.13
CA LYS A 11 -1.22 19.90 19.72
C LYS A 11 -0.97 18.55 20.37
N VAL A 12 -1.97 18.00 21.07
CA VAL A 12 -1.81 16.70 21.76
C VAL A 12 -1.59 15.59 20.75
N CYS A 13 -2.41 15.49 19.71
CA CYS A 13 -2.24 14.48 18.67
C CYS A 13 -0.89 14.65 17.93
N ARG A 14 -0.48 15.90 17.64
CA ARG A 14 0.80 16.16 16.95
C ARG A 14 2.02 15.74 17.76
N ILE A 15 2.02 16.02 19.07
CA ILE A 15 3.13 15.60 19.94
C ILE A 15 3.03 14.10 20.23
N GLY A 16 1.82 13.59 20.43
CA GLY A 16 1.57 12.17 20.69
C GLY A 16 2.06 11.28 19.55
N SER A 17 1.79 11.65 18.29
CA SER A 17 2.24 10.87 17.14
C SER A 17 3.77 10.86 17.01
N ALA A 18 4.43 11.99 17.25
CA ALA A 18 5.89 12.10 17.28
C ALA A 18 6.49 11.19 18.37
N MET A 19 5.89 11.22 19.57
CA MET A 19 6.30 10.39 20.72
C MET A 19 6.10 8.89 20.52
N MET A 20 5.47 8.43 19.44
CA MET A 20 5.42 7.00 19.14
C MET A 20 6.74 6.48 18.59
N ASN A 21 7.48 7.27 17.79
CA ASN A 21 8.76 6.86 17.21
C ASN A 21 9.92 7.13 18.17
N SER A 22 10.65 6.08 18.53
CA SER A 22 11.84 6.18 19.38
C SER A 22 13.08 6.69 18.66
N GLN A 23 13.16 6.52 17.35
CA GLN A 23 14.37 6.82 16.58
C GLN A 23 14.64 8.33 16.48
N ASP A 24 13.59 9.15 16.43
CA ASP A 24 13.72 10.61 16.32
C ASP A 24 13.54 11.30 17.69
N ASP A 25 12.52 10.90 18.46
CA ASP A 25 12.04 11.66 19.63
C ASP A 25 12.23 10.93 20.97
N ARG A 26 12.97 9.81 21.00
CA ARG A 26 13.05 8.91 22.18
C ARG A 26 11.67 8.47 22.69
N GLY A 27 10.74 8.32 21.75
CA GLY A 27 9.41 7.78 21.94
C GLY A 27 9.32 6.28 22.27
N VAL A 28 8.11 5.75 22.11
CA VAL A 28 7.71 4.44 22.64
C VAL A 28 8.30 3.25 21.88
N LEU A 29 8.29 3.29 20.55
CA LEU A 29 8.51 2.13 19.68
C LEU A 29 9.74 2.28 18.81
N VAL A 30 10.48 1.19 18.61
CA VAL A 30 11.61 1.11 17.67
C VAL A 30 11.13 0.49 16.36
N GLY A 31 11.21 1.24 15.26
CA GLY A 31 10.80 0.75 13.94
C GLY A 31 11.80 -0.24 13.34
N ASN A 32 11.32 -1.33 12.75
CA ASN A 32 12.18 -2.29 12.04
C ASN A 32 11.43 -3.03 10.91
N TRP A 33 12.03 -3.00 9.71
CA TRP A 33 11.54 -3.61 8.48
C TRP A 33 12.54 -4.59 7.85
N SER A 34 13.61 -4.92 8.56
CA SER A 34 14.73 -5.72 8.02
C SER A 34 14.49 -7.23 8.01
N ASP A 35 13.40 -7.72 8.60
CA ASP A 35 13.13 -9.15 8.83
C ASP A 35 14.07 -9.83 9.83
N ASP A 36 15.02 -9.09 10.43
CA ASP A 36 15.79 -9.52 11.59
C ASP A 36 15.25 -8.85 12.86
N TYR A 37 14.60 -9.65 13.69
CA TYR A 37 14.03 -9.22 14.97
C TYR A 37 14.73 -9.87 16.17
N SER A 38 15.94 -10.41 15.99
CA SER A 38 16.68 -11.13 17.03
C SER A 38 16.88 -10.36 18.34
N LEU A 39 16.91 -9.02 18.26
CA LEU A 39 17.10 -8.13 19.40
C LEU A 39 15.78 -7.64 20.05
N GLY A 40 14.63 -8.18 19.64
CA GLY A 40 13.33 -7.74 20.15
C GLY A 40 12.18 -8.68 19.79
N THR A 41 10.97 -8.13 19.81
CA THR A 41 9.76 -8.86 19.41
C THR A 41 9.45 -8.56 17.95
N ALA A 42 9.22 -9.60 17.15
CA ALA A 42 8.78 -9.44 15.77
C ALA A 42 7.42 -8.72 15.71
N PRO A 43 7.23 -7.71 14.84
CA PRO A 43 6.02 -6.87 14.82
C PRO A 43 4.69 -7.63 14.66
N THR A 44 4.73 -8.82 14.06
CA THR A 44 3.57 -9.70 13.86
C THR A 44 3.12 -10.45 15.10
N PHE A 45 3.94 -10.51 16.16
CA PHE A 45 3.60 -11.19 17.42
C PHE A 45 2.86 -10.29 18.41
N TRP A 46 2.80 -8.98 18.18
CA TRP A 46 2.05 -8.08 19.05
C TRP A 46 0.55 -8.32 18.90
N ILE A 47 -0.09 -8.65 20.03
CA ILE A 47 -1.54 -8.88 20.12
C ILE A 47 -2.30 -7.68 20.69
N GLY A 48 -1.60 -6.71 21.31
CA GLY A 48 -2.21 -5.58 22.00
C GLY A 48 -1.20 -4.53 22.46
N SER A 49 -1.71 -3.31 22.70
CA SER A 49 -0.92 -2.14 23.10
C SER A 49 -0.58 -2.12 24.59
N ASP A 50 -1.26 -2.91 25.41
CA ASP A 50 -1.10 -2.99 26.87
C ASP A 50 0.30 -3.49 27.25
N GLN A 51 0.75 -4.57 26.61
CA GLN A 51 2.08 -5.13 26.84
C GLN A 51 3.18 -4.16 26.41
N ILE A 52 2.97 -3.48 25.28
CA ILE A 52 3.88 -2.46 24.75
C ILE A 52 4.04 -1.31 25.73
N LEU A 53 2.93 -0.70 26.17
CA LEU A 53 2.99 0.48 27.03
C LEU A 53 3.53 0.14 28.42
N LEU A 54 3.20 -1.05 28.96
CA LEU A 54 3.76 -1.52 30.24
C LEU A 54 5.27 -1.77 30.14
N GLN A 55 5.72 -2.39 29.05
CA GLN A 55 7.15 -2.57 28.80
C GLN A 55 7.87 -1.23 28.67
N TYR A 56 7.26 -0.26 27.98
CA TYR A 56 7.85 1.06 27.80
C TYR A 56 8.09 1.79 29.13
N VAL A 57 7.09 1.81 30.01
CA VAL A 57 7.20 2.47 31.32
C VAL A 57 8.24 1.78 32.24
N THR A 58 8.44 0.48 32.07
CA THR A 58 9.36 -0.30 32.93
C THR A 58 10.79 -0.38 32.41
N LYS A 59 10.99 -0.44 31.09
CA LYS A 59 12.29 -0.75 30.45
C LYS A 59 12.74 0.26 29.40
N GLY A 60 11.90 1.23 29.02
CA GLY A 60 12.18 2.17 27.93
C GLY A 60 11.74 1.65 26.55
N PRO A 61 12.28 2.20 25.45
CA PRO A 61 11.79 1.95 24.09
C PRO A 61 11.60 0.46 23.73
N VAL A 62 10.50 0.15 23.06
CA VAL A 62 10.06 -1.22 22.77
C VAL A 62 10.41 -1.60 21.34
N SER A 63 11.22 -2.64 21.18
CA SER A 63 11.59 -3.22 19.89
C SER A 63 10.75 -4.47 19.61
N PHE A 64 10.15 -4.66 18.43
CA PHE A 64 10.09 -3.79 17.25
C PHE A 64 8.66 -3.49 16.82
N ALA A 65 8.50 -2.45 16.01
CA ALA A 65 7.21 -2.00 15.51
C ALA A 65 7.21 -1.79 14.00
N GLN A 66 6.06 -2.08 13.41
CA GLN A 66 5.69 -1.72 12.05
C GLN A 66 4.41 -0.87 12.10
N CYS A 67 3.99 -0.34 10.96
CA CYS A 67 2.95 0.70 10.89
C CYS A 67 1.64 0.37 11.64
N TRP A 68 1.17 -0.89 11.65
CA TRP A 68 -0.03 -1.27 12.41
C TRP A 68 0.20 -1.28 13.92
N VAL A 69 1.42 -1.61 14.38
CA VAL A 69 1.80 -1.58 15.80
C VAL A 69 1.84 -0.14 16.30
N TYR A 70 2.41 0.77 15.49
CA TYR A 70 2.39 2.21 15.75
C TYR A 70 0.94 2.72 15.88
N ALA A 71 0.10 2.41 14.89
CA ALA A 71 -1.29 2.87 14.87
C ALA A 71 -2.11 2.31 16.03
N GLY A 72 -1.99 1.01 16.33
CA GLY A 72 -2.72 0.38 17.44
C GLY A 72 -2.31 0.93 18.81
N THR A 73 -1.01 1.17 19.01
CA THR A 73 -0.49 1.75 20.25
C THR A 73 -0.97 3.19 20.41
N PHE A 74 -0.86 4.01 19.37
CA PHE A 74 -1.29 5.40 19.40
C PHE A 74 -2.81 5.54 19.60
N ASN A 75 -3.60 4.69 18.95
CA ASN A 75 -5.05 4.64 19.14
C ASN A 75 -5.42 4.38 20.62
N THR A 76 -4.68 3.49 21.30
CA THR A 76 -4.90 3.24 22.72
C THR A 76 -4.65 4.49 23.56
N CYS A 77 -3.58 5.24 23.28
CA CYS A 77 -3.30 6.50 23.96
C CYS A 77 -4.43 7.52 23.76
N GLU A 78 -4.91 7.70 22.52
CA GLU A 78 -5.99 8.64 22.21
C GLU A 78 -7.32 8.26 22.91
N CYS A 79 -7.68 6.97 22.91
CA CYS A 79 -8.86 6.48 23.63
C CYS A 79 -8.79 6.77 25.14
N LEU A 80 -7.62 6.59 25.76
CA LEU A 80 -7.43 6.85 27.19
C LEU A 80 -7.51 8.34 27.55
N ILE A 81 -7.10 9.23 26.64
CA ILE A 81 -7.18 10.68 26.81
C ILE A 81 -8.61 11.20 26.55
N LYS A 82 -9.54 10.32 26.16
CA LYS A 82 -10.95 10.61 25.88
C LYS A 82 -11.15 11.67 24.80
N PHE A 83 -10.26 11.74 23.82
CA PHE A 83 -10.61 12.45 22.60
C PHE A 83 -11.70 11.64 21.87
N PRO A 84 -12.79 12.28 21.41
CA PRO A 84 -13.76 11.62 20.56
C PRO A 84 -13.18 11.44 19.16
N PHE A 85 -12.28 10.48 18.98
CA PHE A 85 -11.81 10.02 17.67
C PHE A 85 -12.23 8.57 17.47
N HIS A 86 -13.06 8.31 16.45
CA HIS A 86 -13.16 6.99 15.83
C HIS A 86 -11.90 6.79 15.00
N PHE A 87 -10.98 5.94 15.45
CA PHE A 87 -9.71 5.76 14.75
C PHE A 87 -9.88 4.84 13.53
N GLN A 88 -9.44 5.37 12.38
CA GLN A 88 -9.13 4.64 11.16
C GLN A 88 -7.88 3.78 11.37
N CYS A 89 -8.04 2.48 11.60
CA CYS A 89 -7.07 1.46 11.20
C CYS A 89 -7.74 0.07 11.21
N PRO A 90 -7.86 -0.62 10.06
CA PRO A 90 -8.21 -2.02 10.02
C PRO A 90 -6.99 -2.88 10.41
N PRO A 91 -7.18 -4.08 10.99
CA PRO A 91 -6.09 -5.02 11.26
C PRO A 91 -5.43 -5.60 9.98
N HIS A 92 -5.82 -5.15 8.78
CA HIS A 92 -5.11 -5.43 7.54
C HIS A 92 -5.24 -4.23 6.60
N ASN A 93 -4.11 -3.78 6.06
CA ASN A 93 -3.88 -2.62 5.19
C ASN A 93 -3.63 -1.27 5.86
N ILE A 94 -2.60 -0.62 5.33
CA ILE A 94 -1.80 0.44 5.90
C ILE A 94 -2.27 1.75 5.31
N GLY A 95 -2.62 2.71 6.16
CA GLY A 95 -2.96 4.06 5.73
C GLY A 95 -2.61 5.06 6.83
N HIS A 96 -1.49 5.75 6.65
CA HIS A 96 -1.08 6.89 7.45
C HIS A 96 -1.92 8.11 7.05
N VAL A 97 -2.53 8.82 8.01
CA VAL A 97 -3.35 10.01 7.74
C VAL A 97 -2.47 11.27 7.77
N SER A 98 -2.75 12.16 6.81
CA SER A 98 -2.24 13.53 6.64
C SER A 98 -1.00 13.72 5.75
N SER A 99 -1.14 13.25 4.51
CA SER A 99 -0.79 14.05 3.33
C SER A 99 -1.79 13.68 2.23
N LYS A 100 -2.06 14.55 1.25
CA LYS A 100 -2.91 14.18 0.08
C LYS A 100 -2.22 13.18 -0.86
N LEU A 101 -0.91 12.99 -0.70
CA LEU A 101 -0.06 12.17 -1.55
C LEU A 101 -0.29 10.64 -1.46
N PRO A 102 -0.51 9.99 -0.31
CA PRO A 102 -0.57 8.53 -0.23
C PRO A 102 -1.88 7.93 -0.75
N VAL A 103 -2.87 8.75 -1.11
CA VAL A 103 -4.19 8.30 -1.57
C VAL A 103 -4.52 8.66 -3.02
N ASN A 104 -3.92 9.73 -3.57
CA ASN A 104 -4.19 10.24 -4.93
C ASN A 104 -2.90 10.36 -5.76
N SER A 105 -1.88 9.54 -5.49
CA SER A 105 -0.66 9.54 -6.33
C SER A 105 -0.86 8.70 -7.58
N ASP A 106 -0.35 9.19 -8.71
CA ASP A 106 -0.29 8.40 -9.93
C ASP A 106 0.96 7.50 -9.94
N VAL A 107 0.83 6.31 -10.52
CA VAL A 107 1.94 5.37 -10.71
C VAL A 107 2.47 5.50 -12.13
N TYR A 108 3.64 6.13 -12.26
CA TYR A 108 4.37 6.21 -13.53
C TYR A 108 5.28 4.99 -13.69
N LYS A 109 5.07 4.20 -14.75
CA LYS A 109 5.89 3.03 -15.06
C LYS A 109 6.93 3.41 -16.12
N TYR A 110 8.21 3.21 -15.81
CA TYR A 110 9.31 3.51 -16.73
C TYR A 110 10.05 2.24 -17.15
N LYS A 111 10.46 2.19 -18.42
CA LYS A 111 11.45 1.23 -18.93
C LYS A 111 12.82 1.86 -18.86
N LEU A 112 13.75 1.21 -18.15
CA LEU A 112 15.16 1.59 -18.15
C LEU A 112 15.91 0.80 -19.21
N ASN A 113 16.59 1.49 -20.12
CA ASN A 113 17.56 0.87 -21.01
C ASN A 113 18.91 0.75 -20.28
N SER A 114 19.29 -0.47 -19.88
CA SER A 114 20.52 -0.72 -19.11
C SER A 114 21.81 -0.37 -19.86
N GLN A 115 21.78 -0.31 -21.20
CA GLN A 115 22.97 -0.01 -22.02
C GLN A 115 23.18 1.50 -22.20
N THR A 116 22.10 2.27 -22.32
CA THR A 116 22.16 3.72 -22.57
C THR A 116 21.89 4.55 -21.32
N GLY A 117 21.33 3.94 -20.25
CA GLY A 117 20.86 4.62 -19.05
C GLY A 117 19.59 5.46 -19.26
N LYS A 118 19.01 5.46 -20.47
CA LYS A 118 17.82 6.24 -20.80
C LYS A 118 16.55 5.58 -20.24
N THR A 119 15.68 6.38 -19.64
CA THR A 119 14.33 5.98 -19.23
C THR A 119 13.28 6.37 -20.27
N GLU A 120 12.29 5.51 -20.46
CA GLU A 120 11.13 5.72 -21.33
C GLU A 120 9.86 5.50 -20.51
N LEU A 121 8.92 6.45 -20.56
CA LEU A 121 7.64 6.33 -19.87
C LEU A 121 6.76 5.33 -20.64
N LEU A 122 6.29 4.28 -19.95
CA LEU A 122 5.50 3.20 -20.54
C LEU A 122 4.01 3.37 -20.30
N SER A 123 3.61 3.76 -19.09
CA SER A 123 2.20 3.97 -18.77
C SER A 123 2.07 4.76 -17.47
N VAL A 124 0.90 5.35 -17.28
CA VAL A 124 0.52 6.05 -16.06
C VAL A 124 -0.77 5.41 -15.54
N ASP A 125 -0.76 4.96 -14.29
CA ASP A 125 -1.94 4.41 -13.62
C ASP A 125 -2.37 5.36 -12.50
N THR A 126 -3.48 6.05 -12.72
CA THR A 126 -4.05 7.01 -11.76
C THR A 126 -4.97 6.33 -10.75
N THR A 127 -5.29 5.05 -10.93
CA THR A 127 -6.34 4.34 -10.18
C THR A 127 -5.81 3.37 -9.13
N TYR A 128 -4.54 2.96 -9.25
CA TYR A 128 -3.92 1.97 -8.39
C TYR A 128 -3.72 2.42 -6.93
N VAL A 129 -3.43 3.70 -6.70
CA VAL A 129 -3.19 4.21 -5.35
C VAL A 129 -4.53 4.58 -4.68
N GLY A 130 -4.65 4.23 -3.40
CA GLY A 130 -5.83 4.58 -2.61
C GLY A 130 -7.12 3.89 -3.07
N MET A 131 -7.03 2.69 -3.66
CA MET A 131 -8.20 1.93 -4.14
C MET A 131 -9.27 1.70 -3.07
N LYS A 132 -8.85 1.37 -1.84
CA LYS A 132 -9.74 1.16 -0.71
C LYS A 132 -9.13 1.64 0.59
N ILE A 133 -9.92 2.39 1.35
CA ILE A 133 -9.62 2.81 2.71
C ILE A 133 -10.72 2.23 3.60
N LEU A 134 -10.33 1.34 4.51
CA LEU A 134 -11.27 0.61 5.36
C LEU A 134 -11.04 0.98 6.83
N THR A 135 -12.08 0.85 7.65
CA THR A 135 -11.99 0.94 9.11
C THR A 135 -12.87 -0.11 9.77
N LYS A 136 -12.72 -0.33 11.08
CA LYS A 136 -13.62 -1.22 11.82
C LYS A 136 -15.03 -0.62 11.88
N SER A 137 -16.05 -1.44 11.63
CA SER A 137 -17.44 -1.04 11.77
C SER A 137 -17.82 -0.70 13.22
N ILE A 138 -18.83 0.16 13.38
CA ILE A 138 -19.45 0.44 14.67
C ILE A 138 -20.36 -0.74 15.04
N GLY A 139 -20.14 -1.33 16.21
CA GLY A 139 -20.93 -2.47 16.72
C GLY A 139 -20.17 -3.80 16.69
N GLU A 140 -20.92 -4.90 16.70
CA GLU A 140 -20.38 -6.27 16.81
C GLU A 140 -20.09 -6.93 15.45
N THR A 141 -20.29 -6.21 14.34
CA THR A 141 -19.96 -6.75 13.02
C THR A 141 -18.45 -6.80 12.83
N ASN A 142 -17.95 -7.93 12.32
CA ASN A 142 -16.55 -8.08 11.91
C ASN A 142 -16.29 -7.55 10.50
N GLU A 143 -17.34 -7.07 9.81
CA GLU A 143 -17.21 -6.51 8.48
C GLU A 143 -16.55 -5.13 8.54
N PRO A 144 -15.55 -4.86 7.69
CA PRO A 144 -14.94 -3.54 7.61
C PRO A 144 -15.90 -2.52 6.98
N MET A 145 -15.86 -1.28 7.46
CA MET A 145 -16.54 -0.13 6.88
C MET A 145 -15.64 0.52 5.84
N ASP A 146 -16.15 0.70 4.62
CA ASP A 146 -15.46 1.44 3.57
C ASP A 146 -15.69 2.95 3.74
N ILE A 147 -14.60 3.70 3.75
CA ILE A 147 -14.56 5.14 3.99
C ILE A 147 -13.79 5.87 2.89
N THR A 148 -13.54 5.20 1.76
CA THR A 148 -12.73 5.74 0.64
C THR A 148 -13.26 7.10 0.15
N GLU A 149 -14.58 7.24 0.05
CA GLU A 149 -15.25 8.47 -0.38
C GLU A 149 -15.08 9.66 0.59
N THR A 150 -14.63 9.42 1.82
CA THR A 150 -14.32 10.49 2.78
C THR A 150 -12.95 11.12 2.56
N TYR A 151 -12.06 10.43 1.84
CA TYR A 151 -10.70 10.89 1.55
C TYR A 151 -10.53 11.38 0.11
N LYS A 152 -11.22 10.77 -0.84
CA LYS A 152 -11.17 11.15 -2.25
C LYS A 152 -12.54 11.04 -2.92
N TYR A 153 -12.71 11.85 -3.96
CA TYR A 153 -13.88 11.73 -4.83
C TYR A 153 -13.72 10.54 -5.78
N PRO A 154 -14.80 10.01 -6.35
CA PRO A 154 -14.70 9.00 -7.40
C PRO A 154 -13.82 9.48 -8.56
N GLU A 155 -12.89 8.64 -8.99
CA GLU A 155 -11.98 8.90 -10.12
C GLU A 155 -12.76 9.35 -11.36
N GLY A 156 -12.32 10.44 -12.00
CA GLY A 156 -12.97 10.98 -13.19
C GLY A 156 -14.26 11.78 -12.92
N SER A 157 -14.64 11.99 -11.66
CA SER A 157 -15.70 12.93 -11.33
C SER A 157 -15.22 14.38 -11.46
N SER A 158 -16.15 15.32 -11.68
CA SER A 158 -15.79 16.74 -11.77
C SER A 158 -15.09 17.29 -10.53
N LYS A 159 -15.45 16.76 -9.35
CA LYS A 159 -14.82 17.13 -8.06
C LYS A 159 -13.43 16.55 -7.90
N ASP A 160 -13.19 15.36 -8.43
CA ASP A 160 -11.87 14.74 -8.46
C ASP A 160 -10.91 15.58 -9.32
N GLU A 161 -11.31 15.88 -10.56
CA GLU A 161 -10.54 16.76 -11.45
C GLU A 161 -10.25 18.14 -10.85
N GLU A 162 -11.24 18.75 -10.19
CA GLU A 162 -11.06 20.05 -9.53
C GLU A 162 -10.06 19.94 -8.37
N THR A 163 -10.15 18.87 -7.58
CA THR A 163 -9.23 18.62 -6.46
C THR A 163 -7.81 18.42 -6.95
N MET A 164 -7.61 17.65 -8.02
CA MET A 164 -6.31 17.41 -8.64
C MET A 164 -5.74 18.70 -9.26
N ARG A 165 -6.55 19.46 -10.02
CA ARG A 165 -6.14 20.78 -10.54
C ARG A 165 -5.69 21.73 -9.44
N ASN A 166 -6.37 21.75 -8.30
CA ASN A 166 -5.98 22.57 -7.16
C ASN A 166 -4.67 22.09 -6.49
N ALA A 167 -4.44 20.78 -6.41
CA ALA A 167 -3.20 20.21 -5.90
C ALA A 167 -2.02 20.50 -6.84
N GLU A 168 -2.20 20.32 -8.15
CA GLU A 168 -1.17 20.55 -9.17
C GLU A 168 -0.74 22.01 -9.25
N ARG A 169 -1.64 22.97 -9.02
CA ARG A 169 -1.28 24.40 -8.89
C ARG A 169 -0.25 24.64 -7.79
N THR A 170 -0.28 23.83 -6.75
CA THR A 170 0.61 23.94 -5.59
C THR A 170 1.92 23.19 -5.81
N TYR A 171 1.88 22.00 -6.43
CA TYR A 171 3.01 21.08 -6.46
C TYR A 171 3.66 20.86 -7.85
N LYS A 172 3.05 21.31 -8.96
CA LYS A 172 3.56 21.28 -10.36
C LYS A 172 4.18 19.94 -10.80
N THR A 173 3.43 18.85 -10.77
CA THR A 173 3.98 17.50 -11.02
C THR A 173 3.35 16.70 -12.16
N HIS A 174 2.42 17.26 -12.94
CA HIS A 174 1.73 16.47 -13.97
C HIS A 174 2.56 16.32 -15.25
N LEU A 175 2.86 15.07 -15.62
CA LEU A 175 3.42 14.72 -16.93
C LEU A 175 2.27 14.21 -17.81
N GLN A 176 2.08 14.84 -18.96
CA GLN A 176 1.11 14.36 -19.94
C GLN A 176 1.63 13.06 -20.58
N TYR A 177 0.78 12.05 -20.61
CA TYR A 177 1.00 10.77 -21.27
C TYR A 177 -0.19 10.47 -22.18
N ASP A 178 0.09 10.03 -23.41
CA ASP A 178 -0.94 9.58 -24.36
C ASP A 178 -0.80 8.06 -24.51
N ASP A 179 -1.88 7.34 -24.20
CA ASP A 179 -1.87 5.88 -24.19
C ASP A 179 -2.25 5.33 -25.57
N GLU A 180 -1.31 5.41 -26.52
CA GLU A 180 -1.52 4.87 -27.88
C GLU A 180 -1.33 3.34 -27.96
N GLN A 181 -1.23 2.64 -26.82
CA GLN A 181 -1.00 1.21 -26.81
C GLN A 181 -2.30 0.45 -27.14
N GLY A 182 -2.45 0.07 -28.41
CA GLY A 182 -3.59 -0.73 -28.92
C GLY A 182 -3.68 -2.17 -28.40
N VAL A 183 -3.07 -2.47 -27.24
CA VAL A 183 -3.07 -3.79 -26.60
C VAL A 183 -3.18 -3.60 -25.09
N ALA A 184 -4.07 -4.36 -24.45
CA ALA A 184 -4.20 -4.41 -23.00
C ALA A 184 -3.74 -5.76 -22.44
N MET A 185 -3.13 -5.74 -21.25
CA MET A 185 -2.69 -6.92 -20.52
C MET A 185 -3.13 -6.83 -19.06
N THR A 186 -3.76 -7.89 -18.55
CA THR A 186 -4.23 -7.98 -17.17
C THR A 186 -3.77 -9.29 -16.54
N LEU A 187 -3.34 -9.23 -15.28
CA LEU A 187 -3.06 -10.42 -14.47
C LEU A 187 -4.30 -10.75 -13.63
N GLU A 188 -4.84 -11.95 -13.81
CA GLU A 188 -5.97 -12.47 -13.05
C GLU A 188 -5.51 -13.63 -12.17
N ILE A 189 -5.92 -13.62 -10.90
CA ILE A 189 -5.70 -14.74 -9.98
C ILE A 189 -7.07 -15.35 -9.70
N PRO A 190 -7.40 -16.53 -10.26
CA PRO A 190 -8.73 -17.13 -10.16
C PRO A 190 -9.18 -17.47 -8.72
N GLN A 191 -8.26 -17.47 -7.76
CA GLN A 191 -8.53 -17.79 -6.36
C GLN A 191 -8.38 -16.53 -5.50
N GLU A 192 -9.46 -16.14 -4.82
CA GLU A 192 -9.46 -14.99 -3.92
C GLU A 192 -8.54 -15.18 -2.70
N ARG A 193 -8.29 -16.44 -2.29
CA ARG A 193 -7.44 -16.76 -1.13
C ARG A 193 -6.58 -17.98 -1.42
N VAL A 194 -5.27 -17.76 -1.54
CA VAL A 194 -4.26 -18.80 -1.58
C VAL A 194 -3.65 -18.93 -0.19
N LYS A 195 -3.71 -20.13 0.42
CA LYS A 195 -3.05 -20.36 1.71
C LYS A 195 -1.55 -20.61 1.50
N ILE A 196 -0.75 -20.23 2.49
CA ILE A 196 0.67 -20.58 2.52
C ILE A 196 0.81 -22.11 2.41
N GLY A 197 1.71 -22.57 1.56
CA GLY A 197 1.92 -24.00 1.27
C GLY A 197 1.03 -24.57 0.17
N GLN A 198 0.07 -23.81 -0.37
CA GLN A 198 -0.80 -24.28 -1.45
C GLN A 198 -0.32 -23.82 -2.83
N ASN A 199 -0.36 -24.76 -3.78
CA ASN A 199 -0.20 -24.43 -5.18
C ASN A 199 -1.36 -23.53 -5.63
N PHE A 200 -1.06 -22.57 -6.50
CA PHE A 200 -2.08 -21.71 -7.09
C PHE A 200 -1.80 -21.50 -8.57
N GLN A 201 -2.85 -21.10 -9.28
CA GLN A 201 -2.80 -20.77 -10.70
C GLN A 201 -3.02 -19.28 -10.85
N MET A 202 -2.35 -18.68 -11.82
CA MET A 202 -2.62 -17.32 -12.30
C MET A 202 -2.87 -17.38 -13.81
N ALA A 203 -3.68 -16.44 -14.30
CA ALA A 203 -3.93 -16.26 -15.72
C ALA A 203 -3.43 -14.87 -16.14
N VAL A 204 -2.64 -14.80 -17.21
CA VAL A 204 -2.35 -13.53 -17.88
C VAL A 204 -3.31 -13.43 -19.05
N VAL A 205 -4.16 -12.41 -19.04
CA VAL A 205 -5.16 -12.14 -20.06
C VAL A 205 -4.65 -11.03 -20.97
N PHE A 206 -4.53 -11.34 -22.26
CA PHE A 206 -4.13 -10.40 -23.30
C PHE A 206 -5.34 -10.04 -24.13
N ARG A 207 -5.48 -8.75 -24.46
CA ARG A 207 -6.53 -8.26 -25.35
C ARG A 207 -5.92 -7.34 -26.39
N ASN A 208 -6.09 -7.67 -27.67
CA ASN A 208 -5.76 -6.76 -28.75
C ASN A 208 -6.93 -5.79 -28.94
N LEU A 209 -6.67 -4.49 -28.76
CA LEU A 209 -7.66 -3.43 -28.95
C LEU A 209 -7.52 -2.74 -30.32
N SER A 210 -6.55 -3.18 -31.13
CA SER A 210 -6.29 -2.63 -32.46
C SER A 210 -6.96 -3.44 -33.57
N GLU A 211 -7.15 -2.78 -34.72
CA GLU A 211 -7.69 -3.39 -35.94
C GLU A 211 -6.65 -4.24 -36.70
N ASP A 212 -5.40 -4.23 -36.25
CA ASP A 212 -4.29 -4.98 -36.84
C ASP A 212 -3.90 -6.18 -35.98
N THR A 213 -3.27 -7.18 -36.59
CA THR A 213 -2.62 -8.27 -35.84
C THR A 213 -1.42 -7.72 -35.06
N ARG A 214 -1.35 -8.06 -33.76
CA ARG A 214 -0.26 -7.62 -32.87
C ARG A 214 0.44 -8.83 -32.24
N THR A 215 1.76 -8.76 -32.16
CA THR A 215 2.57 -9.73 -31.42
C THR A 215 3.10 -9.07 -30.15
N ILE A 216 2.83 -9.69 -29.02
CA ILE A 216 3.22 -9.26 -27.68
C ILE A 216 4.42 -10.10 -27.25
N HIS A 217 5.53 -9.44 -26.97
CA HIS A 217 6.70 -10.04 -26.34
C HIS A 217 6.63 -9.77 -24.83
N GLY A 218 6.23 -10.78 -24.07
CA GLY A 218 5.97 -10.67 -22.64
C GLY A 218 7.09 -11.21 -21.77
N PHE A 219 7.21 -10.63 -20.58
CA PHE A 219 8.13 -11.06 -19.55
C PHE A 219 7.42 -11.09 -18.20
N LEU A 220 7.31 -12.28 -17.60
CA LEU A 220 6.67 -12.51 -16.31
C LEU A 220 7.72 -12.85 -15.26
N VAL A 221 7.69 -12.10 -14.16
CA VAL A 221 8.57 -12.30 -13.01
C VAL A 221 7.74 -12.56 -11.76
N GLY A 222 8.07 -13.64 -11.05
CA GLY A 222 7.54 -13.92 -9.72
C GLY A 222 8.60 -13.62 -8.67
N SER A 223 8.30 -12.69 -7.77
CA SER A 223 9.18 -12.29 -6.67
C SER A 223 8.45 -12.31 -5.34
N THR A 224 9.15 -12.74 -4.28
CA THR A 224 8.75 -12.48 -2.90
C THR A 224 9.10 -11.04 -2.55
N ILE A 225 8.15 -10.33 -1.96
CA ILE A 225 8.30 -8.94 -1.56
C ILE A 225 7.86 -8.77 -0.11
N TYR A 226 8.46 -7.79 0.57
CA TYR A 226 7.91 -7.29 1.82
C TYR A 226 6.65 -6.47 1.54
N TYR A 227 5.79 -6.29 2.54
CA TYR A 227 4.58 -5.48 2.40
C TYR A 227 4.87 -4.01 2.02
N THR A 228 6.10 -3.55 2.24
CA THR A 228 6.62 -2.25 1.82
C THR A 228 7.01 -2.19 0.34
N ASN A 229 6.76 -3.26 -0.42
CA ASN A 229 7.18 -3.48 -1.81
C ASN A 229 8.69 -3.63 -2.03
N ILE A 230 9.48 -3.87 -0.99
CA ILE A 230 10.90 -4.21 -1.14
C ILE A 230 11.02 -5.66 -1.63
N GLN A 231 11.68 -5.88 -2.76
CA GLN A 231 11.92 -7.22 -3.29
C GLN A 231 12.94 -7.98 -2.43
N ARG A 232 12.59 -9.21 -2.04
CA ARG A 232 13.44 -10.12 -1.28
C ARG A 232 14.15 -11.12 -2.18
N ALA A 233 13.39 -11.94 -2.91
CA ALA A 233 13.93 -12.99 -3.75
C ALA A 233 13.01 -13.27 -4.94
N GLN A 234 13.61 -13.42 -6.12
CA GLN A 234 12.91 -13.87 -7.32
C GLN A 234 12.85 -15.40 -7.33
N PHE A 235 11.67 -15.96 -7.59
CA PHE A 235 11.45 -17.41 -7.63
C PHE A 235 10.96 -17.90 -9.01
N LYS A 236 10.54 -16.99 -9.91
CA LYS A 236 10.08 -17.36 -11.25
C LYS A 236 10.45 -16.29 -12.29
N GLN A 237 10.79 -16.75 -13.48
CA GLN A 237 11.02 -15.90 -14.65
C GLN A 237 10.54 -16.65 -15.89
N LEU A 238 9.71 -16.01 -16.71
CA LEU A 238 9.23 -16.56 -17.97
C LEU A 238 9.21 -15.47 -19.04
N THR A 239 9.64 -15.84 -20.25
CA THR A 239 9.48 -15.03 -21.46
C THR A 239 8.52 -15.78 -22.36
N PHE A 240 7.62 -15.06 -23.02
CA PHE A 240 6.65 -15.66 -23.93
C PHE A 240 6.28 -14.69 -25.04
N ASP A 241 5.81 -15.24 -26.16
CA ASP A 241 5.33 -14.49 -27.31
C ASP A 241 3.89 -14.88 -27.59
N VAL A 242 3.00 -13.88 -27.73
CA VAL A 242 1.58 -14.08 -28.03
C VAL A 242 1.23 -13.28 -29.26
N THR A 243 0.64 -13.92 -30.28
CA THR A 243 0.18 -13.22 -31.49
C THR A 243 -1.33 -13.23 -31.50
N LEU A 244 -1.93 -12.04 -31.45
CA LEU A 244 -3.36 -11.83 -31.39
C LEU A 244 -3.86 -11.22 -32.70
N LYS A 245 -4.94 -11.78 -33.24
CA LYS A 245 -5.71 -11.17 -34.33
C LYS A 245 -6.39 -9.88 -33.86
N PRO A 246 -6.89 -9.06 -34.81
CA PRO A 246 -7.66 -7.88 -34.47
C PRO A 246 -8.80 -8.20 -33.50
N MET A 247 -8.93 -7.42 -32.44
CA MET A 247 -9.98 -7.57 -31.40
C MET A 247 -9.99 -8.92 -30.65
N GLU A 248 -8.94 -9.73 -30.78
CA GLU A 248 -8.84 -11.04 -30.12
C GLU A 248 -8.42 -10.90 -28.65
N SER A 249 -8.89 -11.84 -27.82
CA SER A 249 -8.44 -11.99 -26.44
C SER A 249 -7.96 -13.43 -26.20
N GLU A 250 -6.81 -13.58 -25.54
CA GLU A 250 -6.22 -14.87 -25.17
C GLU A 250 -5.84 -14.87 -23.70
N SER A 251 -5.98 -16.01 -23.03
CA SER A 251 -5.59 -16.20 -21.63
C SER A 251 -4.53 -17.29 -21.52
N GLN A 252 -3.40 -16.98 -20.89
CA GLN A 252 -2.35 -17.96 -20.59
C GLN A 252 -2.30 -18.28 -19.10
N TYR A 253 -2.44 -19.57 -18.79
CA TYR A 253 -2.45 -20.04 -17.41
C TYR A 253 -1.05 -20.50 -16.97
N HIS A 254 -0.63 -20.02 -15.81
CA HIS A 254 0.63 -20.42 -15.19
C HIS A 254 0.38 -21.01 -13.81
N HIS A 255 0.86 -22.24 -13.61
CA HIS A 255 0.86 -22.90 -12.30
C HIS A 255 2.10 -22.49 -11.50
N LEU A 256 1.89 -22.20 -10.23
CA LEU A 256 2.96 -22.04 -9.26
C LEU A 256 2.87 -23.18 -8.26
N HIS A 257 3.96 -23.94 -8.20
CA HIS A 257 4.14 -25.00 -7.24
C HIS A 257 4.92 -24.44 -6.05
N VAL A 258 4.43 -24.73 -4.85
CA VAL A 258 5.18 -24.48 -3.63
C VAL A 258 6.11 -25.67 -3.43
N ASP A 259 7.40 -25.44 -3.58
CA ASP A 259 8.41 -26.45 -3.25
C ASP A 259 8.38 -26.67 -1.74
N SER A 260 8.20 -27.93 -1.33
CA SER A 260 8.05 -28.39 0.06
C SER A 260 9.35 -28.36 0.85
#